data_AF-A0A1U7TXX4-F1
#
_entry.id   AF-A0A1U7TXX4-F1
#
_cell.length_a   1.000
_cell.length_b   1.000
_cell.length_c   1.000
_cell.angle_alpha   90.00
_cell.angle_beta   90.00
_cell.angle_gamma   90.00
#
_symmetry.space_group_name_H-M   'P 1'
#
loop_
_entity.id
_entity.type
_entity.pdbx_description
1 polymer ?
#
loop_
_entity_poly.entity_id
_entity_poly.type
_entity_poly.pdbx_seq_one_letter_code
_entity_poly.pdbx_strand_id
1 'polypeptide(L)'
;MDWIRLTKSGNDLTGLKGRLIEVTEEELRKHNKKDDCWICIRGFVYNVSPYMEYHPGGEDELMRAAGSDGTDLFDQVHRWVNYESMLKECLIGRMAVKPAVLKDNREEKKVLNGMLPKSQVTDTLAKDGPSSPSYDWFQTDSLVTIIIYTKQKDINLDSVIVDHQDDAFRAETVIKNCSYLIHIELSHEVQEDFSVRVVENVGKIEIVLKKKENTSWKFLGHPLENHNSLIPRKERGLYYRKCQLISKEDITHDTKLFCLMRPPSTHLQVPIGQHVYLKLTVAGTEIVKPYTPVSDSLLLEFKEPALPNNKYIYFLIKIYPAGFFTPELDHLQIGDFVSVSSPEGNLKISKFQELEDLFLLAAGTGFTPMVKILNYALTNIPSLRKVKLMFFNKTEDDIIWRNQLEKLAFKEKRFDVEFVLSAPTSEWNGKLGHISPALLSEFLQRSVDKSRVLICICGPAPFTEQGLRFLHDLNFSEDEIHDFTA
;
A
#
# COMPACT_ATOMS: atom_id res chain seq x y z
N MET A 1 27.72 -17.20 -19.77
CA MET A 1 28.19 -16.69 -18.47
C MET A 1 26.93 -16.44 -17.63
N ASP A 2 26.98 -16.27 -16.31
CA ASP A 2 25.79 -15.92 -15.50
C ASP A 2 25.93 -14.45 -15.09
N TRP A 3 24.84 -13.68 -15.07
CA TRP A 3 24.81 -12.25 -14.75
C TRP A 3 25.55 -11.93 -13.44
N ILE A 4 25.38 -12.78 -12.41
CA ILE A 4 26.05 -12.61 -11.11
C ILE A 4 27.58 -12.75 -11.24
N ARG A 5 28.07 -13.57 -12.16
CA ARG A 5 29.52 -13.71 -12.40
C ARG A 5 30.05 -12.53 -13.19
N LEU A 6 29.27 -11.99 -14.13
CA LEU A 6 29.67 -10.83 -14.94
C LEU A 6 29.78 -9.57 -14.08
N THR A 7 28.82 -9.31 -13.20
CA THR A 7 28.86 -8.17 -12.26
C THR A 7 30.01 -8.25 -11.25
N LYS A 8 30.53 -9.44 -10.97
CA LYS A 8 31.69 -9.67 -10.07
C LYS A 8 33.03 -9.77 -10.80
N SER A 9 33.06 -9.59 -12.12
CA SER A 9 34.28 -9.75 -12.92
C SER A 9 35.27 -8.59 -12.81
N GLY A 10 34.85 -7.44 -12.27
CA GLY A 10 35.64 -6.21 -12.25
C GLY A 10 35.69 -5.47 -13.59
N ASN A 11 34.95 -5.96 -14.60
CA ASN A 11 34.78 -5.25 -15.86
C ASN A 11 33.92 -4.00 -15.65
N ASP A 12 34.28 -2.92 -16.35
CA ASP A 12 33.51 -1.69 -16.36
C ASP A 12 32.27 -1.85 -17.25
N LEU A 13 31.12 -2.10 -16.62
CA LEU A 13 29.82 -2.26 -17.31
C LEU A 13 29.16 -0.91 -17.64
N THR A 14 29.71 0.20 -17.13
CA THR A 14 29.22 1.56 -17.43
C THR A 14 29.89 2.13 -18.68
N GLY A 15 31.14 1.75 -18.96
CA GLY A 15 31.98 2.37 -19.98
C GLY A 15 32.57 3.73 -19.56
N LEU A 16 32.31 4.17 -18.32
CA LEU A 16 32.71 5.47 -17.77
C LEU A 16 33.79 5.37 -16.69
N LYS A 17 34.39 4.19 -16.49
CA LYS A 17 35.44 3.91 -15.51
C LYS A 17 35.06 4.36 -14.09
N GLY A 18 33.80 4.11 -13.71
CA GLY A 18 33.27 4.43 -12.39
C GLY A 18 32.85 5.90 -12.18
N ARG A 19 32.77 6.72 -13.24
CA ARG A 19 32.23 8.08 -13.16
C ARG A 19 30.73 8.09 -13.36
N LEU A 20 30.01 8.70 -12.43
CA LEU A 20 28.59 9.03 -12.58
C LEU A 20 28.44 10.39 -13.26
N ILE A 21 27.56 10.47 -14.25
CA ILE A 21 27.32 11.71 -15.02
C ILE A 21 25.86 12.16 -14.94
N GLU A 22 25.62 13.44 -15.19
CA GLU A 22 24.29 13.95 -15.48
C GLU A 22 24.03 13.79 -17.00
N VAL A 23 22.90 13.17 -17.35
CA VAL A 23 22.56 12.77 -18.71
C VAL A 23 21.40 13.62 -19.21
N THR A 24 21.60 14.36 -20.29
CA THR A 24 20.50 15.09 -20.95
C THR A 24 19.68 14.14 -21.81
N GLU A 25 18.45 14.54 -22.12
CA GLU A 25 17.58 13.81 -23.05
C GLU A 25 18.23 13.63 -24.44
N GLU A 26 18.97 14.65 -24.90
CA GLU A 26 19.71 14.58 -26.16
C GLU A 26 20.88 13.59 -26.12
N GLU A 27 21.52 13.44 -24.95
CA GLU A 27 22.59 12.46 -24.76
C GLU A 27 22.02 11.04 -24.70
N LEU A 28 20.99 10.83 -23.87
CA LEU A 28 20.31 9.53 -23.74
C LEU A 28 19.90 8.97 -25.11
N ARG A 29 19.34 9.81 -25.98
CA ARG A 29 18.87 9.42 -27.32
C ARG A 29 19.95 8.88 -28.25
N LYS A 30 21.23 9.16 -28.00
CA LYS A 30 22.34 8.64 -28.81
C LYS A 30 22.57 7.14 -28.60
N HIS A 31 22.22 6.65 -27.41
CA HIS A 31 22.48 5.28 -26.95
C HIS A 31 21.24 4.40 -27.15
N ASN A 32 20.89 4.16 -28.42
CA ASN A 32 19.67 3.46 -28.82
C ASN A 32 19.90 2.17 -29.64
N LYS A 33 21.10 1.58 -29.57
CA LYS A 33 21.49 0.38 -30.32
C LYS A 33 21.77 -0.78 -29.38
N LYS A 34 21.68 -2.03 -29.87
CA LYS A 34 21.88 -3.23 -29.05
C LYS A 34 23.22 -3.26 -28.31
N ASP A 35 24.31 -2.82 -28.95
CA ASP A 35 25.66 -2.74 -28.39
C ASP A 35 25.93 -1.43 -27.64
N ASP A 36 25.01 -0.46 -27.74
CA ASP A 36 25.09 0.86 -27.11
C ASP A 36 23.68 1.34 -26.72
N CYS A 37 23.15 0.79 -25.63
CA CYS A 37 21.78 0.98 -25.18
C CYS A 37 21.75 1.53 -23.76
N TRP A 38 21.30 2.77 -23.62
CA TRP A 38 21.00 3.37 -22.32
C TRP A 38 19.50 3.51 -22.15
N ILE A 39 19.03 3.28 -20.93
CA ILE A 39 17.61 3.43 -20.57
C ILE A 39 17.53 4.25 -19.29
N CYS A 40 16.65 5.25 -19.27
CA CYS A 40 16.28 5.91 -18.03
C CYS A 40 15.13 5.15 -17.36
N ILE A 41 15.29 4.85 -16.06
CA ILE A 41 14.26 4.27 -15.20
C ILE A 41 14.20 5.11 -13.93
N ARG A 42 13.06 5.75 -13.68
CA ARG A 42 12.78 6.59 -12.51
C ARG A 42 13.87 7.65 -12.24
N GLY A 43 14.34 8.28 -13.33
CA GLY A 43 15.35 9.35 -13.28
C GLY A 43 16.81 8.90 -13.23
N PHE A 44 17.07 7.58 -13.20
CA PHE A 44 18.43 7.03 -13.26
C PHE A 44 18.69 6.39 -14.63
N VAL A 45 19.86 6.66 -15.20
CA VAL A 45 20.28 6.13 -16.50
C VAL A 45 21.19 4.92 -16.29
N TYR A 46 20.88 3.82 -16.96
CA TYR A 46 21.65 2.58 -16.92
C TYR A 46 22.14 2.21 -18.32
N ASN A 47 23.39 1.76 -18.43
CA ASN A 47 23.89 1.11 -19.63
C ASN A 47 23.49 -0.37 -19.60
N VAL A 48 22.44 -0.71 -20.34
CA VAL A 48 21.87 -2.06 -20.37
C VAL A 48 22.46 -2.94 -21.47
N SER A 49 23.40 -2.43 -22.29
CA SER A 49 24.06 -3.24 -23.35
C SER A 49 24.62 -4.58 -22.81
N PRO A 50 25.32 -4.63 -21.66
CA PRO A 50 25.85 -5.88 -21.12
C PRO A 50 24.76 -6.82 -20.56
N TYR A 51 23.57 -6.29 -20.29
CA TYR A 51 22.46 -7.01 -19.68
C TYR A 51 21.48 -7.62 -20.70
N MET A 52 21.56 -7.22 -21.98
CA MET A 52 20.63 -7.63 -23.05
C MET A 52 20.37 -9.14 -23.09
N GLU A 53 21.43 -9.96 -23.11
CA GLU A 53 21.32 -11.42 -23.21
C GLU A 53 20.84 -12.11 -21.92
N TYR A 54 20.77 -11.37 -20.80
CA TYR A 54 20.38 -11.87 -19.48
C TYR A 54 18.95 -11.49 -19.10
N HIS A 55 18.30 -10.62 -19.87
CA HIS A 55 16.94 -10.18 -19.58
C HIS A 55 15.93 -11.32 -19.81
N PRO A 56 15.16 -11.75 -18.78
CA PRO A 56 14.23 -12.88 -18.92
C PRO A 56 13.11 -12.66 -19.95
N GLY A 57 12.73 -11.40 -20.20
CA GLY A 57 11.75 -11.02 -21.22
C GLY A 57 12.31 -10.94 -22.65
N GLY A 58 13.61 -11.21 -22.84
CA GLY A 58 14.29 -11.10 -24.13
C GLY A 58 14.79 -9.69 -24.46
N GLU A 59 15.68 -9.61 -25.44
CA GLU A 59 16.33 -8.35 -25.86
C GLU A 59 15.33 -7.35 -26.47
N ASP A 60 14.34 -7.84 -27.21
CA ASP A 60 13.35 -7.01 -27.90
C ASP A 60 12.57 -6.11 -26.93
N GLU A 61 12.27 -6.59 -25.72
CA GLU A 61 11.58 -5.81 -24.69
C GLU A 61 12.44 -4.65 -24.16
N LEU A 62 13.74 -4.85 -23.99
CA LEU A 62 14.65 -3.77 -23.61
C LEU A 62 14.81 -2.74 -24.73
N MET A 63 14.86 -3.20 -25.98
CA MET A 63 15.02 -2.33 -27.14
C MET A 63 13.84 -1.36 -27.34
N ARG A 64 12.65 -1.65 -26.79
CA ARG A 64 11.50 -0.72 -26.82
C ARG A 64 11.74 0.58 -26.07
N ALA A 65 12.66 0.59 -25.11
CA ALA A 65 13.04 1.76 -24.31
C ALA A 65 14.47 2.25 -24.60
N ALA A 66 15.11 1.76 -25.65
CA ALA A 66 16.49 2.10 -25.99
C ALA A 66 16.63 3.60 -26.31
N GLY A 67 17.51 4.28 -25.57
CA GLY A 67 17.77 5.71 -25.71
C GLY A 67 16.62 6.60 -25.26
N SER A 68 15.74 6.14 -24.38
CA SER A 68 14.60 6.91 -23.87
C SER A 68 14.34 6.69 -22.38
N ASP A 69 13.41 7.47 -21.82
CA ASP A 69 12.83 7.21 -20.51
C ASP A 69 11.84 6.05 -20.60
N GLY A 70 12.28 4.90 -20.12
CA GLY A 70 11.53 3.66 -20.11
C GLY A 70 10.68 3.46 -18.86
N THR A 71 10.55 4.45 -17.97
CA THR A 71 9.88 4.31 -16.67
C THR A 71 8.48 3.74 -16.80
N ASP A 72 7.65 4.26 -17.71
CA ASP A 72 6.27 3.79 -17.88
C ASP A 72 6.21 2.35 -18.42
N LEU A 73 7.11 1.99 -19.35
CA LEU A 73 7.21 0.63 -19.88
C LEU A 73 7.69 -0.35 -18.80
N PHE A 74 8.68 0.08 -18.02
CA PHE A 74 9.19 -0.66 -16.88
C PHE A 74 8.09 -0.85 -15.82
N ASP A 75 7.32 0.18 -15.49
CA ASP A 75 6.26 0.14 -14.46
C ASP A 75 5.00 -0.62 -14.89
N GLN A 76 4.85 -0.92 -16.17
CA GLN A 76 3.78 -1.79 -16.67
C GLN A 76 4.09 -3.28 -16.47
N VAL A 77 5.36 -3.67 -16.63
CA VAL A 77 5.76 -5.09 -16.70
C VAL A 77 6.60 -5.52 -15.51
N HIS A 78 7.46 -4.63 -15.00
CA HIS A 78 8.53 -4.91 -14.04
C HIS A 78 8.51 -3.98 -12.82
N ARG A 79 7.37 -3.33 -12.53
CA ARG A 79 7.19 -2.36 -11.44
C ARG A 79 7.87 -2.73 -10.12
N TRP A 80 7.87 -4.03 -9.82
CA TRP A 80 8.30 -4.63 -8.55
C TRP A 80 9.67 -5.32 -8.61
N VAL A 81 10.31 -5.37 -9.78
CA VAL A 81 11.65 -5.93 -9.93
C VAL A 81 12.66 -4.99 -9.28
N ASN A 82 13.57 -5.54 -8.46
CA ASN A 82 14.67 -4.78 -7.87
C ASN A 82 15.79 -4.53 -8.91
N TYR A 83 15.46 -3.76 -9.95
CA TYR A 83 16.38 -3.42 -11.02
C TYR A 83 17.59 -2.63 -10.51
N GLU A 84 17.45 -1.86 -9.43
CA GLU A 84 18.53 -1.07 -8.82
C GLU A 84 19.65 -1.97 -8.29
N SER A 85 19.30 -3.07 -7.60
CA SER A 85 20.28 -4.06 -7.16
C SER A 85 20.86 -4.83 -8.34
N MET A 86 20.00 -5.20 -9.29
CA MET A 86 20.37 -6.04 -10.43
C MET A 86 21.31 -5.32 -11.42
N LEU A 87 21.07 -4.03 -11.66
CA LEU A 87 21.76 -3.18 -12.64
C LEU A 87 22.71 -2.17 -11.97
N LYS A 88 23.03 -2.36 -10.68
CA LYS A 88 23.89 -1.45 -9.91
C LYS A 88 25.20 -1.12 -10.64
N GLU A 89 25.86 -2.13 -11.17
CA GLU A 89 27.15 -2.00 -11.87
C GLU A 89 27.02 -1.38 -13.28
N CYS A 90 25.79 -1.20 -13.78
CA CYS A 90 25.47 -0.58 -15.07
C CYS A 90 25.06 0.90 -14.93
N LEU A 91 25.05 1.47 -13.71
CA LEU A 91 24.56 2.82 -13.46
C LEU A 91 25.46 3.88 -14.10
N ILE A 92 24.91 4.66 -15.02
CA ILE A 92 25.58 5.79 -15.69
C ILE A 92 25.44 7.07 -14.88
N GLY A 93 24.26 7.30 -14.29
CA GLY A 93 24.02 8.47 -13.46
C GLY A 93 22.57 8.93 -13.51
N ARG A 94 22.33 10.24 -13.50
CA ARG A 94 20.98 10.83 -13.32
C ARG A 94 20.56 11.63 -14.55
N MET A 95 19.27 11.66 -14.84
CA MET A 95 18.70 12.54 -15.87
C MET A 95 18.77 14.02 -15.46
N ALA A 96 19.09 14.90 -16.42
CA ALA A 96 19.08 16.35 -16.23
C ALA A 96 17.65 16.90 -16.12
N VAL A 97 17.38 17.75 -15.13
CA VAL A 97 16.05 18.36 -14.91
C VAL A 97 15.92 19.65 -15.73
N LYS A 98 14.95 19.74 -16.66
CA LYS A 98 14.59 21.00 -17.34
C LYS A 98 13.75 21.89 -16.41
N PRO A 99 14.01 23.21 -16.31
CA PRO A 99 13.12 24.15 -15.62
C PRO A 99 11.75 24.23 -16.32
N ALA A 100 10.65 24.03 -15.58
CA ALA A 100 9.31 24.03 -16.15
C ALA A 100 8.82 25.44 -16.51
N VAL A 101 8.35 25.62 -17.76
CA VAL A 101 7.60 26.80 -18.21
C VAL A 101 6.11 26.46 -18.18
N LEU A 102 5.34 27.20 -17.39
CA LEU A 102 3.88 27.10 -17.28
C LEU A 102 3.21 27.51 -18.61
N LYS A 103 2.38 26.63 -19.19
CA LYS A 103 1.46 26.98 -20.28
C LYS A 103 0.02 27.03 -19.75
N ASP A 104 -0.60 28.19 -19.90
CA ASP A 104 -1.98 28.53 -19.54
C ASP A 104 -2.95 27.86 -20.53
N ASN A 105 -3.81 26.95 -20.07
CA ASN A 105 -4.97 26.44 -20.80
C ASN A 105 -6.23 26.85 -20.03
N ARG A 106 -6.91 27.88 -20.51
CA ARG A 106 -8.19 28.36 -19.99
C ARG A 106 -9.33 27.57 -20.63
N GLU A 107 -9.88 26.61 -19.90
CA GLU A 107 -11.25 26.14 -20.11
C GLU A 107 -12.19 26.82 -19.10
N GLU A 108 -13.38 27.24 -19.55
CA GLU A 108 -14.35 27.98 -18.77
C GLU A 108 -14.82 27.20 -17.52
N LYS A 109 -14.45 27.69 -16.33
CA LYS A 109 -14.78 27.08 -15.02
C LYS A 109 -16.29 27.13 -14.73
N LYS A 110 -16.96 25.97 -14.72
CA LYS A 110 -18.34 25.83 -14.20
C LYS A 110 -18.37 26.01 -12.67
N VAL A 111 -19.38 26.73 -12.17
CA VAL A 111 -19.59 27.03 -10.74
C VAL A 111 -20.61 26.05 -10.14
N LEU A 112 -20.31 25.48 -8.96
CA LEU A 112 -21.17 24.50 -8.27
C LEU A 112 -22.19 25.17 -7.33
N ASN A 113 -23.31 25.63 -7.88
CA ASN A 113 -24.44 26.18 -7.12
C ASN A 113 -25.40 25.03 -6.75
N GLY A 114 -25.71 24.86 -5.46
CA GLY A 114 -26.40 23.71 -4.84
C GLY A 114 -27.82 23.33 -5.29
N MET A 115 -28.09 23.22 -6.59
CA MET A 115 -29.26 22.55 -7.16
C MET A 115 -28.88 21.89 -8.49
N LEU A 116 -29.18 20.59 -8.63
CA LEU A 116 -28.94 19.78 -9.84
C LEU A 116 -29.38 20.50 -11.13
N PRO A 117 -28.50 20.66 -12.14
CA PRO A 117 -28.95 20.82 -13.51
C PRO A 117 -29.54 19.49 -13.99
N LYS A 118 -30.76 19.50 -14.51
CA LYS A 118 -31.26 18.39 -15.33
C LYS A 118 -30.30 18.23 -16.50
N SER A 119 -29.60 17.11 -16.56
CA SER A 119 -28.75 16.75 -17.69
C SER A 119 -29.63 16.67 -18.95
N GLN A 120 -29.43 17.59 -19.89
CA GLN A 120 -29.78 17.34 -21.29
C GLN A 120 -28.73 16.37 -21.83
N VAL A 121 -28.99 15.08 -21.63
CA VAL A 121 -28.35 14.02 -22.40
C VAL A 121 -29.37 13.61 -23.44
N THR A 122 -28.94 13.73 -24.70
CA THR A 122 -29.62 13.17 -25.86
C THR A 122 -30.01 11.72 -25.59
N ASP A 123 -31.32 11.47 -25.62
CA ASP A 123 -31.91 10.13 -25.67
C ASP A 123 -31.25 9.34 -26.81
N THR A 124 -30.43 8.36 -26.45
CA THR A 124 -30.45 7.03 -27.08
C THR A 124 -29.51 6.08 -26.34
N LEU A 125 -30.07 4.93 -25.97
CA LEU A 125 -29.46 3.66 -25.54
C LEU A 125 -29.48 3.35 -24.03
N ALA A 126 -30.42 2.43 -23.73
CA ALA A 126 -30.37 1.37 -22.73
C ALA A 126 -30.42 1.73 -21.24
N LYS A 127 -31.65 1.64 -20.71
CA LYS A 127 -31.95 1.27 -19.32
C LYS A 127 -31.44 -0.15 -19.05
N ASP A 128 -30.40 -0.26 -18.24
CA ASP A 128 -30.17 -1.28 -17.20
C ASP A 128 -28.68 -1.28 -16.81
N GLY A 129 -28.33 -0.37 -15.90
CA GLY A 129 -27.01 -0.31 -15.26
C GLY A 129 -27.15 0.17 -13.81
N PRO A 130 -26.23 -0.18 -12.89
CA PRO A 130 -26.29 0.32 -11.52
C PRO A 130 -26.24 1.85 -11.53
N SER A 131 -27.21 2.50 -10.88
CA SER A 131 -27.28 3.95 -10.75
C SER A 131 -25.94 4.52 -10.28
N SER A 132 -25.37 5.46 -11.04
CA SER A 132 -24.08 6.07 -10.75
C SER A 132 -24.08 6.78 -9.38
N PRO A 133 -22.95 6.80 -8.65
CA PRO A 133 -22.83 7.61 -7.46
C PRO A 133 -23.05 9.10 -7.80
N SER A 134 -23.53 9.84 -6.83
CA SER A 134 -23.76 11.29 -6.94
C SER A 134 -23.41 11.97 -5.63
N TYR A 135 -23.37 13.31 -5.62
CA TYR A 135 -23.21 14.06 -4.38
C TYR A 135 -24.11 15.30 -4.38
N ASP A 136 -24.32 15.86 -3.19
CA ASP A 136 -25.01 17.12 -2.96
C ASP A 136 -24.37 17.84 -1.77
N TRP A 137 -24.75 19.08 -1.50
CA TRP A 137 -24.25 19.81 -0.33
C TRP A 137 -25.30 20.79 0.21
N PHE A 138 -25.17 21.09 1.49
CA PHE A 138 -25.93 22.14 2.15
C PHE A 138 -25.08 22.79 3.23
N GLN A 139 -25.54 23.92 3.76
CA GLN A 139 -24.81 24.65 4.79
C GLN A 139 -25.76 25.16 5.88
N THR A 140 -25.19 25.42 7.05
CA THR A 140 -25.78 26.24 8.11
C THR A 140 -24.93 27.51 8.26
N ASP A 141 -25.19 28.31 9.30
CA ASP A 141 -24.37 29.49 9.59
C ASP A 141 -22.89 29.13 9.82
N SER A 142 -22.61 27.98 10.44
CA SER A 142 -21.25 27.57 10.85
C SER A 142 -20.73 26.30 10.21
N LEU A 143 -21.55 25.54 9.47
CA LEU A 143 -21.16 24.25 8.91
C LEU A 143 -21.42 24.19 7.40
N VAL A 144 -20.59 23.41 6.70
CA VAL A 144 -20.83 22.96 5.32
C VAL A 144 -20.87 21.44 5.34
N THR A 145 -21.95 20.84 4.84
CA THR A 145 -22.11 19.39 4.77
C THR A 145 -22.14 18.94 3.32
N ILE A 146 -21.20 18.08 2.95
CA ILE A 146 -21.15 17.40 1.65
C ILE A 146 -21.73 16.00 1.85
N ILE A 147 -22.71 15.63 1.04
CA ILE A 147 -23.35 14.32 1.05
C ILE A 147 -22.95 13.56 -0.20
N ILE A 148 -22.39 12.37 -0.05
CA ILE A 148 -22.14 11.44 -1.17
C ILE A 148 -23.16 10.30 -1.12
N TYR A 149 -23.86 10.07 -2.22
CA TYR A 149 -24.80 8.98 -2.42
C TYR A 149 -24.16 7.89 -3.28
N THR A 150 -23.63 6.84 -2.65
CA THR A 150 -22.91 5.75 -3.33
C THR A 150 -23.84 4.75 -4.02
N LYS A 151 -25.10 4.67 -3.57
CA LYS A 151 -26.08 3.66 -3.99
C LYS A 151 -25.63 2.21 -3.71
N GLN A 152 -24.65 2.01 -2.82
CA GLN A 152 -24.15 0.71 -2.38
C GLN A 152 -24.43 0.47 -0.89
N LYS A 153 -24.65 -0.77 -0.48
CA LYS A 153 -25.00 -1.12 0.92
C LYS A 153 -23.80 -1.52 1.78
N ASP A 154 -22.68 -1.82 1.14
CA ASP A 154 -21.43 -2.32 1.74
C ASP A 154 -20.42 -1.21 2.04
N ILE A 155 -20.86 0.05 2.04
CA ILE A 155 -20.01 1.21 2.36
C ILE A 155 -19.92 1.38 3.86
N ASN A 156 -18.68 1.53 4.33
CA ASN A 156 -18.31 1.83 5.72
C ASN A 156 -17.23 2.94 5.74
N LEU A 157 -16.77 3.32 6.93
CA LEU A 157 -15.73 4.36 7.06
C LEU A 157 -14.41 3.98 6.36
N ASP A 158 -14.05 2.69 6.32
CA ASP A 158 -12.85 2.21 5.62
C ASP A 158 -12.91 2.41 4.10
N SER A 159 -14.11 2.64 3.56
CA SER A 159 -14.34 2.91 2.14
C SER A 159 -14.16 4.38 1.77
N VAL A 160 -13.97 5.27 2.75
CA VAL A 160 -13.96 6.73 2.55
C VAL A 160 -12.60 7.30 2.95
N ILE A 161 -12.01 8.08 2.06
CA ILE A 161 -10.78 8.81 2.30
C ILE A 161 -11.07 10.28 2.06
N VAL A 162 -10.84 11.12 3.05
CA VAL A 162 -11.04 12.56 2.93
C VAL A 162 -9.74 13.26 3.31
N ASP A 163 -9.34 14.22 2.49
CA ASP A 163 -8.24 15.14 2.77
C ASP A 163 -8.72 16.54 2.44
N HIS A 164 -8.40 17.51 3.29
CA HIS A 164 -8.57 18.91 2.95
C HIS A 164 -7.38 19.75 3.40
N GLN A 165 -6.91 20.64 2.53
CA GLN A 165 -5.76 21.50 2.77
C GLN A 165 -5.79 22.68 1.80
N ASP A 166 -5.46 23.90 2.27
CA ASP A 166 -5.31 25.08 1.41
C ASP A 166 -6.51 25.29 0.48
N ASP A 167 -7.72 25.25 1.06
CA ASP A 167 -9.02 25.29 0.38
C ASP A 167 -9.35 24.12 -0.56
N ALA A 168 -8.40 23.26 -0.89
CA ALA A 168 -8.66 22.05 -1.66
C ALA A 168 -9.29 20.96 -0.77
N PHE A 169 -10.50 20.54 -1.13
CA PHE A 169 -11.22 19.41 -0.56
C PHE A 169 -11.18 18.22 -1.51
N ARG A 170 -10.75 17.07 -1.01
CA ARG A 170 -10.71 15.80 -1.75
C ARG A 170 -11.39 14.71 -0.93
N ALA A 171 -12.48 14.15 -1.44
CA ALA A 171 -13.11 12.96 -0.91
C ALA A 171 -13.12 11.85 -1.96
N GLU A 172 -12.54 10.71 -1.61
CA GLU A 172 -12.56 9.51 -2.42
C GLU A 172 -13.37 8.42 -1.72
N THR A 173 -14.33 7.85 -2.44
CA THR A 173 -15.10 6.70 -1.98
C THR A 173 -14.78 5.49 -2.83
N VAL A 174 -14.29 4.43 -2.21
CA VAL A 174 -14.08 3.14 -2.86
C VAL A 174 -15.44 2.44 -3.03
N ILE A 175 -15.80 2.19 -4.28
CA ILE A 175 -17.04 1.51 -4.67
C ILE A 175 -16.65 0.31 -5.53
N LYS A 176 -16.68 -0.89 -4.94
CA LYS A 176 -16.22 -2.13 -5.58
C LYS A 176 -14.78 -1.97 -6.11
N ASN A 177 -14.60 -1.98 -7.43
CA ASN A 177 -13.29 -1.85 -8.09
C ASN A 177 -13.02 -0.43 -8.62
N CYS A 178 -13.86 0.54 -8.27
CA CYS A 178 -13.74 1.92 -8.72
C CYS A 178 -13.57 2.87 -7.52
N SER A 179 -13.00 4.02 -7.78
CA SER A 179 -12.92 5.16 -6.88
C SER A 179 -13.80 6.28 -7.40
N TYR A 180 -14.79 6.68 -6.62
CA TYR A 180 -15.59 7.86 -6.89
C TYR A 180 -14.94 9.08 -6.22
N LEU A 181 -14.61 10.10 -6.99
CA LEU A 181 -13.83 11.24 -6.51
C LEU A 181 -14.64 12.54 -6.52
N ILE A 182 -14.70 13.20 -5.37
CA ILE A 182 -15.11 14.60 -5.23
C ILE A 182 -13.86 15.42 -4.94
N HIS A 183 -13.52 16.33 -5.86
CA HIS A 183 -12.34 17.18 -5.74
C HIS A 183 -12.72 18.63 -6.04
N ILE A 184 -12.64 19.51 -5.06
CA ILE A 184 -13.21 20.87 -5.12
C ILE A 184 -12.26 21.83 -4.41
N GLU A 185 -11.98 22.97 -5.02
CA GLU A 185 -11.43 24.16 -4.37
C GLU A 185 -12.58 24.90 -3.71
N LEU A 186 -12.70 24.82 -2.38
CA LEU A 186 -13.80 25.37 -1.60
C LEU A 186 -13.87 26.90 -1.73
N SER A 187 -15.09 27.44 -1.70
CA SER A 187 -15.31 28.89 -1.86
C SER A 187 -14.74 29.74 -0.72
N HIS A 188 -14.63 29.16 0.48
CA HIS A 188 -14.04 29.81 1.65
C HIS A 188 -13.32 28.78 2.52
N GLU A 189 -12.46 29.28 3.39
CA GLU A 189 -11.70 28.49 4.34
C GLU A 189 -12.60 27.76 5.36
N VAL A 190 -12.17 26.54 5.70
CA VAL A 190 -12.75 25.69 6.75
C VAL A 190 -11.72 25.41 7.84
N GLN A 191 -12.18 25.04 9.04
CA GLN A 191 -11.30 24.58 10.12
C GLN A 191 -10.73 23.19 9.79
N GLU A 192 -9.58 22.85 10.37
CA GLU A 192 -8.94 21.55 10.14
C GLU A 192 -9.83 20.37 10.55
N ASP A 193 -10.48 20.45 11.71
CA ASP A 193 -11.34 19.38 12.22
C ASP A 193 -12.66 19.28 11.43
N PHE A 194 -12.99 18.06 11.03
CA PHE A 194 -14.24 17.71 10.38
C PHE A 194 -14.75 16.34 10.85
N SER A 195 -15.98 15.98 10.46
CA SER A 195 -16.52 14.66 10.75
C SER A 195 -16.97 13.94 9.49
N VAL A 196 -16.85 12.61 9.50
CA VAL A 196 -17.35 11.71 8.46
C VAL A 196 -18.33 10.75 9.12
N ARG A 197 -19.54 10.64 8.56
CA ARG A 197 -20.53 9.64 8.98
C ARG A 197 -21.00 8.84 7.78
N VAL A 198 -21.08 7.52 7.93
CA VAL A 198 -21.67 6.63 6.93
C VAL A 198 -23.01 6.12 7.43
N VAL A 199 -24.04 6.18 6.58
CA VAL A 199 -25.34 5.57 6.80
C VAL A 199 -25.43 4.33 5.90
N GLU A 200 -24.95 3.21 6.45
CA GLU A 200 -24.69 1.96 5.72
C GLU A 200 -25.91 1.45 4.96
N ASN A 201 -27.09 1.47 5.59
CA ASN A 201 -28.36 0.97 5.01
C ASN A 201 -28.75 1.60 3.67
N VAL A 202 -28.27 2.81 3.37
CA VAL A 202 -28.60 3.56 2.16
C VAL A 202 -27.39 3.99 1.34
N GLY A 203 -26.17 3.65 1.78
CA GLY A 203 -24.93 4.02 1.09
C GLY A 203 -24.69 5.53 1.05
N LYS A 204 -25.09 6.26 2.11
CA LYS A 204 -24.93 7.72 2.18
C LYS A 204 -23.76 8.06 3.08
N ILE A 205 -22.87 8.91 2.61
CA ILE A 205 -21.74 9.45 3.38
C ILE A 205 -22.00 10.94 3.62
N GLU A 206 -21.85 11.40 4.85
CA GLU A 206 -21.94 12.80 5.24
C GLU A 206 -20.56 13.27 5.72
N ILE A 207 -20.04 14.31 5.09
CA ILE A 207 -18.77 14.95 5.45
C ILE A 207 -19.11 16.37 5.92
N VAL A 208 -18.90 16.64 7.20
CA VAL A 208 -19.27 17.91 7.83
C VAL A 208 -18.03 18.72 8.13
N LEU A 209 -17.83 19.78 7.35
CA LEU A 209 -16.77 20.77 7.51
C LEU A 209 -17.27 21.92 8.39
N LYS A 210 -16.39 22.48 9.23
CA LYS A 210 -16.68 23.68 10.03
C LYS A 210 -16.15 24.89 9.30
N LYS A 211 -16.98 25.91 9.09
CA LYS A 211 -16.54 27.15 8.46
C LYS A 211 -15.56 27.88 9.39
N LYS A 212 -14.57 28.55 8.79
CA LYS A 212 -13.69 29.44 9.54
C LYS A 212 -14.40 30.76 9.89
N GLU A 213 -15.21 31.27 8.96
CA GLU A 213 -16.07 32.42 9.14
C GLU A 213 -17.54 32.04 8.94
N ASN A 214 -18.43 32.55 9.80
CA ASN A 214 -19.86 32.26 9.75
C ASN A 214 -20.57 33.09 8.65
N THR A 215 -20.15 32.91 7.41
CA THR A 215 -20.71 33.58 6.22
C THR A 215 -21.45 32.56 5.36
N SER A 216 -22.47 33.04 4.64
CA SER A 216 -23.22 32.20 3.70
C SER A 216 -22.44 32.03 2.40
N TRP A 217 -22.22 30.77 2.00
CA TRP A 217 -21.53 30.42 0.78
C TRP A 217 -22.50 30.46 -0.40
N LYS A 218 -22.19 31.25 -1.43
CA LYS A 218 -23.03 31.31 -2.64
C LYS A 218 -23.00 30.01 -3.45
N PHE A 219 -21.89 29.28 -3.34
CA PHE A 219 -21.60 28.04 -4.05
C PHE A 219 -20.57 27.22 -3.26
N LEU A 220 -20.45 25.91 -3.51
CA LEU A 220 -19.55 25.05 -2.72
C LEU A 220 -18.08 25.36 -3.00
N GLY A 221 -17.75 25.52 -4.29
CA GLY A 221 -16.39 25.75 -4.75
C GLY A 221 -16.25 25.50 -6.25
N HIS A 222 -15.01 25.51 -6.73
CA HIS A 222 -14.66 25.21 -8.11
C HIS A 222 -14.21 23.74 -8.24
N PRO A 223 -14.74 22.98 -9.21
CA PRO A 223 -14.26 21.64 -9.50
C PRO A 223 -12.75 21.63 -9.79
N LEU A 224 -12.04 20.70 -9.18
CA LEU A 224 -10.64 20.40 -9.49
C LEU A 224 -10.54 19.18 -10.41
N GLU A 225 -9.31 18.77 -10.72
CA GLU A 225 -9.04 17.63 -11.60
C GLU A 225 -9.78 16.36 -11.12
N ASN A 226 -10.41 15.66 -12.06
CA ASN A 226 -11.17 14.43 -11.82
C ASN A 226 -12.37 14.59 -10.86
N HIS A 227 -12.87 15.80 -10.65
CA HIS A 227 -14.09 16.04 -9.88
C HIS A 227 -15.30 15.27 -10.42
N ASN A 228 -16.08 14.66 -9.52
CA ASN A 228 -17.30 13.91 -9.82
C ASN A 228 -17.09 12.78 -10.84
N SER A 229 -15.91 12.15 -10.77
CA SER A 229 -15.53 11.04 -11.65
C SER A 229 -15.63 9.70 -10.93
N LEU A 230 -15.89 8.65 -11.69
CA LEU A 230 -15.83 7.25 -11.23
C LEU A 230 -14.73 6.56 -12.03
N ILE A 231 -13.57 6.35 -11.41
CA ILE A 231 -12.36 5.86 -12.09
C ILE A 231 -12.06 4.44 -11.61
N PRO A 232 -11.72 3.48 -12.49
CA PRO A 232 -11.22 2.17 -12.07
C PRO A 232 -10.03 2.33 -11.12
N ARG A 233 -9.99 1.59 -9.99
CA ARG A 233 -8.91 1.71 -9.00
C ARG A 233 -7.52 1.50 -9.59
N LYS A 234 -7.40 0.66 -10.62
CA LYS A 234 -6.13 0.38 -11.31
C LYS A 234 -5.58 1.57 -12.09
N GLU A 235 -6.46 2.49 -12.51
CA GLU A 235 -6.11 3.70 -13.25
C GLU A 235 -5.96 4.91 -12.31
N ARG A 236 -6.28 4.73 -11.03
CA ARG A 236 -6.17 5.80 -10.02
C ARG A 236 -4.71 6.00 -9.61
N GLY A 237 -4.20 7.21 -9.77
CA GLY A 237 -2.92 7.62 -9.17
C GLY A 237 -2.93 7.55 -7.64
N LEU A 238 -1.76 7.38 -7.04
CA LEU A 238 -1.58 7.43 -5.58
C LEU A 238 -1.69 8.87 -5.09
N TYR A 239 -2.59 9.12 -4.13
CA TYR A 239 -2.66 10.39 -3.42
C TYR A 239 -1.97 10.26 -2.06
N TYR A 240 -1.15 11.25 -1.71
CA TYR A 240 -0.33 11.26 -0.49
C TYR A 240 -0.74 12.41 0.42
N ARG A 241 -0.64 12.17 1.74
CA ARG A 241 -0.68 13.22 2.77
C ARG A 241 0.51 13.08 3.71
N LYS A 242 0.93 14.18 4.33
CA LYS A 242 2.04 14.15 5.30
C LYS A 242 1.52 13.73 6.67
N CYS A 243 2.05 12.63 7.21
CA CYS A 243 1.78 12.16 8.55
C CYS A 243 3.02 12.40 9.43
N GLN A 244 2.81 12.82 10.67
CA GLN A 244 3.88 13.12 11.61
C GLN A 244 4.34 11.85 12.34
N LEU A 245 5.65 11.65 12.48
CA LEU A 245 6.23 10.59 13.30
C LEU A 245 6.09 10.94 14.78
N ILE A 246 5.33 10.13 15.52
CA ILE A 246 5.02 10.35 16.95
C ILE A 246 5.90 9.51 17.86
N SER A 247 6.14 8.26 17.51
CA SER A 247 7.01 7.38 18.29
C SER A 247 7.73 6.36 17.40
N LYS A 248 8.85 5.86 17.91
CA LYS A 248 9.65 4.80 17.31
C LYS A 248 10.22 3.93 18.43
N GLU A 249 9.82 2.68 18.47
CA GLU A 249 10.16 1.74 19.56
C GLU A 249 10.88 0.51 19.01
N ASP A 250 11.95 0.08 19.66
CA ASP A 250 12.67 -1.14 19.29
C ASP A 250 11.87 -2.38 19.69
N ILE A 251 11.61 -3.26 18.72
CA ILE A 251 10.87 -4.52 18.91
C ILE A 251 11.79 -5.73 18.85
N THR A 252 12.72 -5.71 17.91
CA THR A 252 13.86 -6.63 17.83
C THR A 252 15.14 -5.82 17.65
N HIS A 253 16.28 -6.48 17.46
CA HIS A 253 17.55 -5.79 17.18
C HIS A 253 17.52 -4.95 15.89
N ASP A 254 16.63 -5.25 14.95
CA ASP A 254 16.53 -4.57 13.65
C ASP A 254 15.10 -4.21 13.22
N THR A 255 14.08 -4.47 14.03
CA THR A 255 12.69 -4.14 13.72
C THR A 255 12.15 -3.14 14.73
N LYS A 256 11.51 -2.09 14.22
CA LYS A 256 10.94 -1.02 15.03
C LYS A 256 9.44 -0.89 14.80
N LEU A 257 8.72 -0.49 15.84
CA LEU A 257 7.33 -0.05 15.77
C LEU A 257 7.32 1.47 15.57
N PHE A 258 6.87 1.91 14.40
CA PHE A 258 6.68 3.32 14.08
C PHE A 258 5.22 3.69 14.30
N CYS A 259 4.97 4.81 14.97
CA CYS A 259 3.64 5.42 15.09
C CYS A 259 3.59 6.72 14.29
N LEU A 260 2.74 6.78 13.26
CA LEU A 260 2.49 7.98 12.47
C LEU A 260 1.11 8.55 12.79
N MET A 261 1.03 9.86 13.05
CA MET A 261 -0.23 10.59 13.19
C MET A 261 -0.59 11.26 11.87
N ARG A 262 -1.76 10.94 11.34
CA ARG A 262 -2.33 11.63 10.18
C ARG A 262 -2.85 13.02 10.60
N PRO A 263 -2.87 14.01 9.68
CA PRO A 263 -3.25 15.37 10.02
C PRO A 263 -4.74 15.44 10.42
N PRO A 264 -5.15 16.42 11.25
CA PRO A 264 -6.55 16.59 11.66
C PRO A 264 -7.50 16.77 10.47
N SER A 265 -6.98 17.33 9.36
CA SER A 265 -7.68 17.55 8.10
C SER A 265 -7.73 16.32 7.17
N THR A 266 -7.35 15.13 7.66
CA THR A 266 -7.51 13.85 6.95
C THR A 266 -8.45 12.91 7.71
N HIS A 267 -9.23 12.14 6.96
CA HIS A 267 -9.89 10.91 7.38
C HIS A 267 -9.35 9.78 6.51
N LEU A 268 -8.65 8.84 7.13
CA LEU A 268 -8.08 7.68 6.45
C LEU A 268 -8.06 6.52 7.43
N GLN A 269 -8.72 5.43 7.04
CA GLN A 269 -8.59 4.13 7.68
C GLN A 269 -7.95 3.18 6.68
N VAL A 270 -6.99 2.37 7.14
CA VAL A 270 -6.36 1.37 6.28
C VAL A 270 -7.03 0.02 6.53
N PRO A 271 -7.79 -0.51 5.55
CA PRO A 271 -8.51 -1.77 5.71
C PRO A 271 -7.58 -2.94 6.06
N ILE A 272 -8.15 -3.97 6.68
CA ILE A 272 -7.41 -5.19 7.03
C ILE A 272 -6.78 -5.81 5.78
N GLY A 273 -5.49 -6.15 5.86
CA GLY A 273 -4.73 -6.76 4.77
C GLY A 273 -4.34 -5.82 3.63
N GLN A 274 -4.65 -4.52 3.72
CA GLN A 274 -4.18 -3.51 2.78
C GLN A 274 -2.89 -2.84 3.29
N HIS A 275 -2.13 -2.31 2.35
CA HIS A 275 -0.90 -1.57 2.60
C HIS A 275 -1.02 -0.12 2.11
N VAL A 276 -0.09 0.72 2.56
CA VAL A 276 0.09 2.09 2.07
C VAL A 276 1.55 2.26 1.67
N TYR A 277 1.83 3.20 0.78
CA TYR A 277 3.19 3.58 0.44
C TYR A 277 3.64 4.70 1.36
N LEU A 278 4.81 4.50 1.96
CA LEU A 278 5.54 5.55 2.63
C LEU A 278 6.50 6.18 1.62
N LYS A 279 6.55 7.51 1.63
CA LYS A 279 7.37 8.32 0.73
C LYS A 279 8.21 9.32 1.52
N LEU A 280 9.50 9.33 1.22
CA LEU A 280 10.49 10.26 1.78
C LEU A 280 11.19 10.99 0.64
N THR A 281 11.64 12.22 0.89
CA THR A 281 12.44 12.99 -0.06
C THR A 281 13.86 13.08 0.45
N VAL A 282 14.80 12.46 -0.27
CA VAL A 282 16.23 12.41 0.09
C VAL A 282 17.03 13.07 -1.02
N ALA A 283 17.74 14.16 -0.67
CA ALA A 283 18.51 14.97 -1.63
C ALA A 283 17.70 15.36 -2.89
N GLY A 284 16.43 15.70 -2.72
CA GLY A 284 15.51 16.10 -3.81
C GLY A 284 14.85 14.94 -4.56
N THR A 285 15.18 13.68 -4.27
CA THR A 285 14.56 12.51 -4.90
C THR A 285 13.53 11.87 -3.98
N GLU A 286 12.36 11.53 -4.52
CA GLU A 286 11.35 10.78 -3.78
C GLU A 286 11.65 9.28 -3.83
N ILE A 287 11.79 8.66 -2.66
CA ILE A 287 11.89 7.21 -2.50
C ILE A 287 10.59 6.71 -1.88
N VAL A 288 10.09 5.59 -2.40
CA VAL A 288 8.75 5.07 -2.07
C VAL A 288 8.82 3.57 -1.81
N LYS A 289 8.23 3.11 -0.70
CA LYS A 289 8.08 1.68 -0.39
C LYS A 289 6.73 1.37 0.27
N PRO A 290 6.11 0.23 -0.05
CA PRO A 290 4.86 -0.21 0.58
C PRO A 290 5.13 -0.78 1.98
N TYR A 291 4.23 -0.48 2.92
CA TYR A 291 4.21 -1.05 4.26
C TYR A 291 2.79 -1.32 4.71
N THR A 292 2.58 -2.44 5.40
CA THR A 292 1.28 -2.86 5.90
C THR A 292 1.06 -2.36 7.32
N PRO A 293 0.07 -1.50 7.58
CA PRO A 293 -0.22 -1.03 8.93
C PRO A 293 -0.67 -2.16 9.85
N VAL A 294 -0.19 -2.10 11.08
CA VAL A 294 -0.51 -3.06 12.16
C VAL A 294 -1.40 -2.39 13.21
N SER A 295 -1.91 -3.17 14.16
CA SER A 295 -2.37 -2.62 15.43
C SER A 295 -1.17 -2.20 16.28
N ASP A 296 -1.36 -1.31 17.24
CA ASP A 296 -0.37 -0.94 18.26
C ASP A 296 0.10 -2.13 19.12
N SER A 297 -0.82 -3.05 19.41
CA SER A 297 -0.55 -4.26 20.19
C SER A 297 -1.44 -5.42 19.77
N LEU A 298 -1.00 -6.65 20.05
CA LEU A 298 -1.86 -7.84 19.99
C LEU A 298 -2.73 -8.01 21.24
N LEU A 299 -2.26 -7.54 22.39
CA LEU A 299 -2.92 -7.77 23.68
C LEU A 299 -3.97 -6.69 23.94
N LEU A 300 -5.22 -7.12 24.22
CA LEU A 300 -6.35 -6.22 24.47
C LEU A 300 -6.10 -5.20 25.59
N GLU A 301 -5.29 -5.55 26.59
CA GLU A 301 -4.95 -4.69 27.73
C GLU A 301 -4.05 -3.49 27.37
N PHE A 302 -3.40 -3.55 26.19
CA PHE A 302 -2.56 -2.48 25.66
C PHE A 302 -3.10 -1.89 24.35
N LYS A 303 -4.23 -2.38 23.83
CA LYS A 303 -4.82 -1.85 22.60
C LYS A 303 -5.50 -0.52 22.88
N GLU A 304 -5.23 0.46 22.04
CA GLU A 304 -6.08 1.63 21.92
C GLU A 304 -7.55 1.19 21.72
N PRO A 305 -8.51 1.78 22.43
CA PRO A 305 -9.92 1.52 22.17
C PRO A 305 -10.22 1.82 20.71
N ALA A 306 -11.10 1.02 20.09
CA ALA A 306 -11.51 1.21 18.69
C ALA A 306 -12.22 2.56 18.54
N LEU A 307 -11.44 3.61 18.29
CA LEU A 307 -11.95 4.94 18.04
C LEU A 307 -12.44 5.00 16.58
N PRO A 308 -13.67 5.51 16.33
CA PRO A 308 -14.26 5.57 14.99
C PRO A 308 -13.46 6.43 13.98
N ASN A 309 -12.37 7.07 14.42
CA ASN A 309 -11.47 7.82 13.57
C ASN A 309 -10.04 7.77 14.13
N ASN A 310 -9.45 6.57 14.29
CA ASN A 310 -8.08 6.44 14.85
C ASN A 310 -7.10 7.29 14.06
N LYS A 311 -6.46 8.26 14.73
CA LYS A 311 -5.51 9.23 14.16
C LYS A 311 -4.12 8.65 13.95
N TYR A 312 -3.83 7.50 14.55
CA TYR A 312 -2.53 6.86 14.51
C TYR A 312 -2.52 5.68 13.56
N ILE A 313 -1.38 5.50 12.89
CA ILE A 313 -1.10 4.41 11.97
C ILE A 313 0.23 3.80 12.41
N TYR A 314 0.18 2.53 12.80
CA TYR A 314 1.32 1.80 13.32
C TYR A 314 1.97 0.92 12.25
N PHE A 315 3.29 0.81 12.23
CA PHE A 315 4.04 -0.05 11.32
C PHE A 315 5.17 -0.79 12.02
N LEU A 316 5.26 -2.10 11.81
CA LEU A 316 6.43 -2.89 12.18
C LEU A 316 7.37 -2.96 10.97
N ILE A 317 8.49 -2.25 11.04
CA ILE A 317 9.41 -2.10 9.90
C ILE A 317 10.80 -2.58 10.30
N LYS A 318 11.32 -3.54 9.54
CA LYS A 318 12.70 -4.02 9.65
C LYS A 318 13.65 -3.07 8.94
N ILE A 319 14.68 -2.64 9.63
CA ILE A 319 15.74 -1.76 9.16
C ILE A 319 16.79 -2.61 8.46
N TYR A 320 17.09 -2.25 7.22
CA TYR A 320 18.12 -2.89 6.42
C TYR A 320 19.23 -1.86 6.25
N PRO A 321 20.37 -1.97 6.95
CA PRO A 321 21.41 -0.93 6.93
C PRO A 321 21.94 -0.61 5.53
N ALA A 322 21.91 -1.58 4.62
CA ALA A 322 22.30 -1.43 3.22
C ALA A 322 21.13 -1.09 2.27
N GLY A 323 19.92 -0.85 2.80
CA GLY A 323 18.74 -0.48 2.03
C GLY A 323 18.69 1.02 1.74
N PHE A 324 17.90 1.42 0.74
CA PHE A 324 17.72 2.84 0.39
C PHE A 324 16.66 3.56 1.23
N PHE A 325 15.58 2.86 1.60
CA PHE A 325 14.44 3.48 2.28
C PHE A 325 14.51 3.40 3.80
N THR A 326 14.79 2.21 4.34
CA THR A 326 14.65 1.97 5.78
C THR A 326 15.72 2.67 6.65
N PRO A 327 16.97 2.89 6.20
CA PRO A 327 17.90 3.74 6.95
C PRO A 327 17.42 5.20 7.03
N GLU A 328 16.92 5.74 5.93
CA GLU A 328 16.39 7.11 5.88
C GLU A 328 15.16 7.26 6.78
N LEU A 329 14.27 6.26 6.78
CA LEU A 329 13.14 6.21 7.71
C LEU A 329 13.63 6.13 9.18
N ASP A 330 14.69 5.39 9.47
CA ASP A 330 15.24 5.26 10.81
C ASP A 330 16.03 6.51 11.25
N HIS A 331 16.50 7.35 10.33
CA HIS A 331 17.13 8.62 10.69
C HIS A 331 16.14 9.73 11.05
N LEU A 332 14.84 9.56 10.75
CA LEU A 332 13.83 10.54 11.11
C LEU A 332 13.78 10.74 12.63
N GLN A 333 13.65 12.01 13.01
CA GLN A 333 13.43 12.45 14.37
C GLN A 333 11.94 12.44 14.69
N ILE A 334 11.60 12.23 15.96
CA ILE A 334 10.22 12.40 16.42
C ILE A 334 9.77 13.83 16.11
N GLY A 335 8.61 13.97 15.49
CA GLY A 335 8.08 15.23 14.98
C GLY A 335 8.28 15.45 13.48
N ASP A 336 9.17 14.69 12.81
CA ASP A 336 9.34 14.72 11.35
C ASP A 336 8.11 14.16 10.61
N PHE A 337 8.05 14.37 9.30
CA PHE A 337 6.92 13.97 8.47
C PHE A 337 7.29 12.91 7.43
N VAL A 338 6.38 11.96 7.25
CA VAL A 338 6.42 10.94 6.20
C VAL A 338 5.18 11.08 5.34
N SER A 339 5.34 11.08 4.01
CA SER A 339 4.18 11.07 3.11
C SER A 339 3.58 9.67 3.05
N VAL A 340 2.28 9.53 3.32
CA VAL A 340 1.53 8.26 3.35
C VAL A 340 0.50 8.25 2.23
N SER A 341 0.50 7.22 1.39
CA SER A 341 -0.47 7.08 0.30
C SER A 341 -1.86 6.68 0.79
N SER A 342 -2.85 6.75 -0.11
CA SER A 342 -4.12 6.04 0.08
C SER A 342 -3.90 4.52 0.03
N PRO A 343 -4.75 3.70 0.67
CA PRO A 343 -4.57 2.24 0.73
C PRO A 343 -4.64 1.53 -0.62
N GLU A 344 -3.86 0.46 -0.74
CA GLU A 344 -3.88 -0.51 -1.82
C GLU A 344 -3.90 -1.95 -1.27
N GLY A 345 -4.45 -2.87 -2.06
CA GLY A 345 -4.59 -4.27 -1.69
C GLY A 345 -5.90 -4.89 -2.17
N ASN A 346 -5.91 -6.22 -2.22
CA ASN A 346 -6.96 -7.03 -2.81
C ASN A 346 -7.63 -7.99 -1.80
N LEU A 347 -7.19 -8.03 -0.53
CA LEU A 347 -7.87 -8.81 0.50
C LEU A 347 -9.30 -8.31 0.68
N LYS A 348 -10.26 -9.21 0.52
CA LYS A 348 -11.68 -8.93 0.73
C LYS A 348 -12.10 -9.47 2.09
N ILE A 349 -12.76 -8.63 2.89
CA ILE A 349 -13.28 -9.05 4.20
C ILE A 349 -14.29 -10.20 4.09
N SER A 350 -14.94 -10.36 2.94
CA SER A 350 -15.85 -11.47 2.65
C SER A 350 -15.18 -12.84 2.71
N LYS A 351 -13.84 -12.94 2.55
CA LYS A 351 -13.12 -14.22 2.75
C LYS A 351 -13.29 -14.75 4.18
N PHE A 352 -13.51 -13.88 5.17
CA PHE A 352 -13.69 -14.23 6.58
C PHE A 352 -15.14 -14.59 6.97
N GLN A 353 -16.12 -14.41 6.07
CA GLN A 353 -17.52 -14.78 6.36
C GLN A 353 -17.62 -16.27 6.66
N GLU A 354 -18.27 -16.63 7.77
CA GLU A 354 -18.48 -18.03 8.21
C GLU A 354 -17.19 -18.85 8.34
N LEU A 355 -16.04 -18.18 8.48
CA LEU A 355 -14.76 -18.87 8.60
C LEU A 355 -14.70 -19.67 9.91
N GLU A 356 -14.22 -20.91 9.83
CA GLU A 356 -14.07 -21.78 11.00
C GLU A 356 -12.60 -21.98 11.38
N ASP A 357 -11.71 -22.14 10.39
CA ASP A 357 -10.29 -22.39 10.60
C ASP A 357 -9.45 -21.36 9.82
N LEU A 358 -8.57 -20.64 10.53
CA LEU A 358 -7.64 -19.70 9.92
C LEU A 358 -6.20 -20.15 10.14
N PHE A 359 -5.42 -20.26 9.06
CA PHE A 359 -3.98 -20.55 9.13
C PHE A 359 -3.19 -19.37 8.60
N LEU A 360 -2.20 -18.94 9.35
CA LEU A 360 -1.32 -17.81 9.05
C LEU A 360 0.10 -18.36 8.89
N LEU A 361 0.69 -18.17 7.72
CA LEU A 361 2.06 -18.55 7.38
C LEU A 361 2.87 -17.27 7.16
N ALA A 362 3.75 -16.94 8.10
CA ALA A 362 4.51 -15.69 8.06
C ALA A 362 6.00 -15.95 8.13
N ALA A 363 6.79 -15.23 7.31
CA ALA A 363 8.25 -15.20 7.44
C ALA A 363 8.76 -13.76 7.64
N GLY A 364 9.49 -13.52 8.74
CA GLY A 364 9.97 -12.19 9.12
C GLY A 364 8.87 -11.12 9.13
N THR A 365 9.07 -10.02 8.40
CA THR A 365 8.07 -8.93 8.30
C THR A 365 6.79 -9.32 7.55
N GLY A 366 6.72 -10.51 6.95
CA GLY A 366 5.47 -11.08 6.47
C GLY A 366 4.41 -11.26 7.57
N PHE A 367 4.81 -11.13 8.84
CA PHE A 367 3.90 -11.06 9.98
C PHE A 367 2.99 -9.83 9.99
N THR A 368 3.37 -8.71 9.36
CA THR A 368 2.62 -7.44 9.43
C THR A 368 1.15 -7.52 9.00
N PRO A 369 0.76 -8.10 7.84
CA PRO A 369 -0.66 -8.30 7.53
C PRO A 369 -1.38 -9.21 8.55
N MET A 370 -0.65 -10.15 9.15
CA MET A 370 -1.21 -11.13 10.08
C MET A 370 -1.69 -10.49 11.37
N VAL A 371 -1.12 -9.36 11.80
CA VAL A 371 -1.51 -8.67 13.06
C VAL A 371 -2.99 -8.27 13.05
N LYS A 372 -3.41 -7.51 12.05
CA LYS A 372 -4.81 -7.05 11.95
C LYS A 372 -5.77 -8.20 11.65
N ILE A 373 -5.32 -9.18 10.87
CA ILE A 373 -6.11 -10.39 10.54
C ILE A 373 -6.36 -11.23 11.79
N LEU A 374 -5.33 -11.50 12.59
CA LEU A 374 -5.42 -12.25 13.84
C LEU A 374 -6.37 -11.54 14.82
N ASN A 375 -6.19 -10.22 14.98
CA ASN A 375 -7.07 -9.41 15.81
C ASN A 375 -8.53 -9.52 15.37
N TYR A 376 -8.81 -9.28 14.09
CA TYR A 376 -10.16 -9.37 13.52
C TYR A 376 -10.76 -10.76 13.66
N ALA A 377 -9.97 -11.81 13.40
CA ALA A 377 -10.46 -13.18 13.51
C ALA A 377 -10.95 -13.48 14.92
N LEU A 378 -10.13 -13.18 15.93
CA LEU A 378 -10.46 -13.48 17.32
C LEU A 378 -11.64 -12.67 17.87
N THR A 379 -11.90 -11.48 17.33
CA THR A 379 -12.95 -10.56 17.84
C THR A 379 -14.23 -10.55 17.02
N ASN A 380 -14.17 -10.75 15.70
CA ASN A 380 -15.27 -10.46 14.77
C ASN A 380 -15.81 -11.67 14.03
N ILE A 381 -15.24 -12.88 14.23
CA ILE A 381 -15.70 -14.11 13.57
C ILE A 381 -16.28 -15.06 14.62
N PRO A 382 -17.61 -15.06 14.85
CA PRO A 382 -18.25 -15.93 15.84
C PRO A 382 -18.13 -17.42 15.53
N SER A 383 -18.04 -17.78 14.25
CA SER A 383 -17.91 -19.17 13.78
C SER A 383 -16.51 -19.76 13.95
N LEU A 384 -15.52 -18.93 14.31
CA LEU A 384 -14.12 -19.31 14.34
C LEU A 384 -13.83 -20.31 15.46
N ARG A 385 -13.36 -21.50 15.06
CA ARG A 385 -12.96 -22.59 15.94
C ARG A 385 -11.49 -22.46 16.32
N LYS A 386 -10.62 -22.13 15.34
CA LYS A 386 -9.20 -21.95 15.59
C LYS A 386 -8.52 -20.96 14.65
N VAL A 387 -7.42 -20.40 15.15
CA VAL A 387 -6.42 -19.67 14.39
C VAL A 387 -5.06 -20.27 14.71
N LYS A 388 -4.26 -20.59 13.71
CA LYS A 388 -2.88 -21.00 13.92
C LYS A 388 -1.92 -20.10 13.17
N LEU A 389 -0.84 -19.70 13.82
CA LEU A 389 0.27 -18.98 13.19
C LEU A 389 1.53 -19.85 13.17
N MET A 390 2.07 -20.15 11.99
CA MET A 390 3.42 -20.69 11.84
C MET A 390 4.34 -19.55 11.41
N PHE A 391 5.26 -19.19 12.31
CA PHE A 391 6.09 -17.99 12.16
C PHE A 391 7.56 -18.34 12.00
N PHE A 392 8.06 -18.16 10.78
CA PHE A 392 9.42 -18.47 10.36
C PHE A 392 10.35 -17.28 10.56
N ASN A 393 11.45 -17.50 11.28
CA ASN A 393 12.49 -16.49 11.52
C ASN A 393 13.89 -17.12 11.42
N LYS A 394 14.93 -16.28 11.44
CA LYS A 394 16.32 -16.76 11.38
C LYS A 394 16.77 -17.24 12.76
N THR A 395 16.73 -16.36 13.74
CA THR A 395 17.13 -16.60 15.13
C THR A 395 15.98 -16.32 16.10
N GLU A 396 16.18 -16.61 17.37
CA GLU A 396 15.24 -16.27 18.46
C GLU A 396 15.00 -14.75 18.54
N ASP A 397 16.03 -13.94 18.27
CA ASP A 397 16.02 -12.48 18.36
C ASP A 397 15.29 -11.81 17.18
N ASP A 398 14.96 -12.58 16.14
CA ASP A 398 14.19 -12.11 14.99
C ASP A 398 12.67 -12.26 15.19
N ILE A 399 12.23 -12.95 16.25
CA ILE A 399 10.81 -13.25 16.46
C ILE A 399 10.08 -11.99 16.95
N ILE A 400 9.54 -11.22 16.00
CA ILE A 400 8.75 -10.02 16.26
C ILE A 400 7.59 -10.34 17.21
N TRP A 401 7.52 -9.62 18.34
CA TRP A 401 6.46 -9.76 19.34
C TRP A 401 6.26 -11.17 19.92
N ARG A 402 7.32 -11.98 20.01
CA ARG A 402 7.29 -13.32 20.64
C ARG A 402 6.50 -13.35 21.95
N ASN A 403 6.84 -12.49 22.90
CA ASN A 403 6.18 -12.42 24.21
C ASN A 403 4.69 -12.08 24.12
N GLN A 404 4.27 -11.26 23.15
CA GLN A 404 2.86 -10.93 22.98
C GLN A 404 2.10 -12.12 22.37
N LEU A 405 2.69 -12.80 21.39
CA LEU A 405 2.12 -13.99 20.76
C LEU A 405 1.96 -15.15 21.76
N GLU A 406 2.99 -15.43 22.57
CA GLU A 406 2.93 -16.46 23.60
C GLU A 406 1.88 -16.14 24.67
N LYS A 407 1.81 -14.88 25.14
CA LYS A 407 0.76 -14.44 26.08
C LYS A 407 -0.64 -14.53 25.48
N LEU A 408 -0.79 -14.19 24.20
CA LEU A 408 -2.07 -14.29 23.51
C LEU A 408 -2.50 -15.75 23.38
N ALA A 409 -1.61 -16.65 22.96
CA ALA A 409 -1.88 -18.09 22.84
C ALA A 409 -2.21 -18.72 24.20
N PHE A 410 -1.57 -18.26 25.28
CA PHE A 410 -1.90 -18.72 26.62
C PHE A 410 -3.31 -18.28 27.07
N LYS A 411 -3.73 -17.05 26.72
CA LYS A 411 -5.03 -16.48 27.12
C LYS A 411 -6.19 -16.93 26.22
N GLU A 412 -5.94 -17.12 24.92
CA GLU A 412 -6.96 -17.41 23.91
C GLU A 412 -6.85 -18.86 23.43
N LYS A 413 -7.75 -19.72 23.89
CA LYS A 413 -7.74 -21.16 23.58
C LYS A 413 -7.93 -21.47 22.10
N ARG A 414 -8.46 -20.53 21.30
CA ARG A 414 -8.62 -20.69 19.86
C ARG A 414 -7.33 -20.39 19.09
N PHE A 415 -6.30 -19.82 19.73
CA PHE A 415 -5.09 -19.37 19.06
C PHE A 415 -3.88 -20.22 19.43
N ASP A 416 -3.25 -20.82 18.42
CA ASP A 416 -1.96 -21.51 18.54
C ASP A 416 -0.88 -20.80 17.74
N VAL A 417 0.35 -20.80 18.24
CA VAL A 417 1.52 -20.28 17.52
C VAL A 417 2.67 -21.29 17.55
N GLU A 418 3.28 -21.52 16.40
CA GLU A 418 4.49 -22.34 16.23
C GLU A 418 5.60 -21.49 15.63
N PHE A 419 6.72 -21.36 16.36
CA PHE A 419 7.91 -20.67 15.87
C PHE A 419 8.84 -21.66 15.16
N VAL A 420 9.33 -21.29 13.98
CA VAL A 420 10.26 -22.09 13.17
C VAL A 420 11.54 -21.29 12.95
N LEU A 421 12.70 -21.85 13.33
CA LEU A 421 14.00 -21.17 13.18
C LEU A 421 14.87 -21.86 12.13
N SER A 422 15.42 -21.06 11.20
CA SER A 422 16.36 -21.58 10.20
C SER A 422 17.81 -21.66 10.71
N ALA A 423 18.19 -20.83 11.68
CA ALA A 423 19.53 -20.78 12.25
C ALA A 423 19.50 -20.31 13.72
N PRO A 424 18.97 -21.12 14.66
CA PRO A 424 18.94 -20.75 16.09
C PRO A 424 20.36 -20.51 16.63
N THR A 425 20.46 -19.58 17.58
CA THR A 425 21.75 -19.22 18.22
C THR A 425 21.93 -19.88 19.59
N SER A 426 20.84 -20.41 20.15
CA SER A 426 20.81 -21.09 21.44
C SER A 426 20.08 -22.43 21.33
N GLU A 427 19.96 -23.16 22.44
CA GLU A 427 19.18 -24.39 22.48
C GLU A 427 17.71 -24.11 22.13
N TRP A 428 17.23 -24.72 21.04
CA TRP A 428 15.90 -24.49 20.52
C TRP A 428 15.09 -25.78 20.50
N ASN A 429 14.05 -25.83 21.34
CA ASN A 429 13.14 -26.97 21.43
C ASN A 429 11.97 -26.90 20.43
N GLY A 430 11.85 -25.81 19.66
CA GLY A 430 10.82 -25.65 18.64
C GLY A 430 11.22 -26.28 17.29
N LYS A 431 10.43 -26.00 16.27
CA LYS A 431 10.66 -26.52 14.92
C LYS A 431 11.84 -25.80 14.25
N LEU A 432 12.54 -26.52 13.38
CA LEU A 432 13.73 -26.04 12.66
C LEU A 432 13.53 -26.09 11.14
N GLY A 433 14.25 -25.21 10.45
CA GLY A 433 14.38 -25.22 8.99
C GLY A 433 13.56 -24.14 8.29
N HIS A 434 13.19 -24.43 7.05
CA HIS A 434 12.41 -23.56 6.17
C HIS A 434 11.05 -24.20 5.89
N ILE A 435 10.14 -23.45 5.26
CA ILE A 435 8.85 -23.98 4.82
C ILE A 435 9.04 -25.27 4.03
N SER A 436 8.29 -26.31 4.38
CA SER A 436 8.44 -27.64 3.78
C SER A 436 7.12 -28.40 3.80
N PRO A 437 6.93 -29.40 2.92
CA PRO A 437 5.71 -30.21 2.91
C PRO A 437 5.44 -30.87 4.26
N ALA A 438 6.47 -31.40 4.92
CA ALA A 438 6.33 -32.05 6.22
C ALA A 438 5.77 -31.10 7.30
N LEU A 439 6.31 -29.88 7.38
CA LEU A 439 5.81 -28.88 8.33
C LEU A 439 4.36 -28.49 8.05
N LEU A 440 4.02 -28.27 6.77
CA LEU A 440 2.67 -27.86 6.38
C LEU A 440 1.64 -28.98 6.57
N SER A 441 1.97 -30.22 6.22
CA SER A 441 1.07 -31.37 6.43
C SER A 441 0.73 -31.57 7.90
N GLU A 442 1.70 -31.38 8.81
CA GLU A 442 1.45 -31.47 10.25
C GLU A 442 0.63 -30.28 10.78
N PHE A 443 0.88 -29.08 10.26
CA PHE A 443 0.29 -27.85 10.77
C PHE A 443 -1.14 -27.58 10.27
N LEU A 444 -1.40 -27.85 8.99
CA LEU A 444 -2.65 -27.51 8.28
C LEU A 444 -3.75 -28.56 8.46
N GLN A 445 -3.87 -29.10 9.67
CA GLN A 445 -4.92 -30.06 10.02
C GLN A 445 -6.24 -29.32 10.22
N ARG A 446 -7.29 -29.67 9.46
CA ARG A 446 -8.64 -29.07 9.63
C ARG A 446 -9.27 -29.49 10.96
N SER A 447 -10.14 -28.65 11.52
CA SER A 447 -10.87 -28.98 12.76
C SER A 447 -11.94 -30.05 12.49
N VAL A 448 -12.53 -29.99 11.30
CA VAL A 448 -13.47 -30.97 10.75
C VAL A 448 -13.20 -31.08 9.25
N ASP A 449 -13.39 -32.26 8.65
CA ASP A 449 -13.08 -32.54 7.23
C ASP A 449 -13.70 -31.56 6.23
N LYS A 450 -14.78 -30.87 6.60
CA LYS A 450 -15.49 -29.89 5.75
C LYS A 450 -15.46 -28.46 6.29
N SER A 451 -14.55 -28.16 7.22
CA SER A 451 -14.47 -26.81 7.76
C SER A 451 -14.11 -25.79 6.69
N ARG A 452 -14.72 -24.60 6.79
CA ARG A 452 -14.35 -23.47 5.95
C ARG A 452 -13.00 -22.93 6.40
N VAL A 453 -12.02 -23.01 5.51
CA VAL A 453 -10.61 -22.68 5.78
C VAL A 453 -10.19 -21.43 5.00
N LEU A 454 -9.32 -20.63 5.60
CA LEU A 454 -8.53 -19.61 4.93
C LEU A 454 -7.07 -19.74 5.36
N ILE A 455 -6.18 -19.73 4.38
CA ILE A 455 -4.73 -19.75 4.58
C ILE A 455 -4.16 -18.44 4.05
N CYS A 456 -3.61 -17.65 4.95
CA CYS A 456 -2.92 -16.40 4.64
C CYS A 456 -1.42 -16.63 4.64
N ILE A 457 -0.72 -16.29 3.56
CA ILE A 457 0.74 -16.45 3.45
C ILE A 457 1.44 -15.14 3.09
N CYS A 458 2.51 -14.81 3.79
CA CYS A 458 3.34 -13.64 3.47
C CYS A 458 4.79 -13.82 3.95
N GLY A 459 5.73 -13.35 3.15
CA GLY A 459 7.17 -13.42 3.44
C GLY A 459 7.99 -13.00 2.23
N PRO A 460 9.31 -13.26 2.24
CA PRO A 460 10.14 -13.10 1.05
C PRO A 460 9.57 -13.89 -0.14
N ALA A 461 9.73 -13.38 -1.38
CA ALA A 461 9.16 -14.02 -2.57
C ALA A 461 9.44 -15.54 -2.68
N PRO A 462 10.67 -16.04 -2.45
CA PRO A 462 10.92 -17.47 -2.47
C PRO A 462 10.13 -18.28 -1.43
N PHE A 463 9.86 -17.71 -0.26
CA PHE A 463 9.05 -18.34 0.78
C PHE A 463 7.59 -18.45 0.34
N THR A 464 7.02 -17.35 -0.17
CA THR A 464 5.62 -17.31 -0.60
C THR A 464 5.39 -18.22 -1.80
N GLU A 465 6.24 -18.14 -2.83
CA GLU A 465 6.15 -18.99 -4.03
C GLU A 465 6.24 -20.47 -3.71
N GLN A 466 7.19 -20.86 -2.85
CA GLN A 466 7.36 -22.25 -2.45
C GLN A 466 6.20 -22.73 -1.57
N GLY A 467 5.74 -21.89 -0.64
CA GLY A 467 4.57 -22.18 0.18
C GLY A 467 3.31 -22.41 -0.63
N LEU A 468 3.03 -21.56 -1.62
CA LEU A 468 1.89 -21.72 -2.53
C LEU A 468 1.92 -23.07 -3.25
N ARG A 469 3.08 -23.47 -3.80
CA ARG A 469 3.24 -24.79 -4.44
C ARG A 469 2.86 -25.92 -3.49
N PHE A 470 3.37 -25.91 -2.26
CA PHE A 470 3.06 -26.94 -1.28
C PHE A 470 1.59 -26.93 -0.85
N LEU A 471 0.94 -25.77 -0.77
CA LEU A 471 -0.49 -25.68 -0.47
C LEU A 471 -1.35 -26.33 -1.57
N HIS A 472 -0.98 -26.14 -2.84
CA HIS A 472 -1.63 -26.81 -3.96
C HIS A 472 -1.39 -28.32 -3.96
N ASP A 473 -0.17 -28.76 -3.64
CA ASP A 473 0.15 -30.19 -3.48
C ASP A 473 -0.66 -30.84 -2.34
N LEU A 474 -1.04 -30.05 -1.32
CA LEU A 474 -1.93 -30.46 -0.23
C LEU A 474 -3.43 -30.26 -0.55
N ASN A 475 -3.76 -30.00 -1.81
CA ASN A 475 -5.13 -29.86 -2.33
C ASN A 475 -5.95 -28.69 -1.75
N PHE A 476 -5.31 -27.61 -1.30
CA PHE A 476 -6.01 -26.37 -1.00
C PHE A 476 -6.33 -25.60 -2.28
N SER A 477 -7.55 -25.08 -2.37
CA SER A 477 -8.03 -24.31 -3.53
C SER A 477 -7.59 -22.83 -3.47
N GLU A 478 -7.60 -22.14 -4.61
CA GLU A 478 -7.32 -20.69 -4.70
C GLU A 478 -8.25 -19.84 -3.81
N ASP A 479 -9.50 -20.28 -3.62
CA ASP A 479 -10.46 -19.57 -2.78
C ASP A 479 -10.08 -19.64 -1.29
N GLU A 480 -9.48 -20.76 -0.87
CA GLU A 480 -8.98 -21.02 0.49
C GLU A 480 -7.62 -20.37 0.76
N ILE A 481 -6.93 -19.86 -0.26
CA ILE A 481 -5.60 -19.27 -0.12
C ILE A 481 -5.66 -17.75 -0.34
N HIS A 482 -4.84 -17.01 0.40
CA HIS A 482 -4.57 -15.62 0.13
C HIS A 482 -3.10 -15.32 0.38
N ASP A 483 -2.36 -15.02 -0.68
CA ASP A 483 -0.99 -14.52 -0.59
C ASP A 483 -0.96 -13.00 -0.54
N PHE A 484 -0.17 -12.46 0.37
CA PHE A 484 0.15 -11.04 0.38
C PHE A 484 1.41 -10.83 -0.43
N THR A 485 1.22 -10.45 -1.69
CA THR A 485 2.29 -10.11 -2.64
C THR A 485 2.08 -8.71 -3.19
N ALA A 486 3.14 -8.15 -3.77
CA ALA A 486 3.12 -6.82 -4.40
C ALA A 486 2.64 -6.89 -5.85
#